data_AF-A0A7V2HEI2-F1
#
_entry.id   AF-A0A7V2HEI2-F1
#
_cell.length_a   1.000
_cell.length_b   1.000
_cell.length_c   1.000
_cell.angle_alpha   90.00
_cell.angle_beta   90.00
_cell.angle_gamma   90.00
#
_symmetry.space_group_name_H-M   'P 1'
#
loop_
_entity.id
_entity.type
_entity.pdbx_description
1 polymer ?
#
loop_
_entity_poly.entity_id
_entity_poly.type
_entity_poly.pdbx_seq_one_letter_code
_entity_poly.pdbx_strand_id
1 'polypeptide(L)'
;MSTSICDFCSAPDVAWRYPAHTFVAYVVAGVVGESVGDWAACRVCHALIEAGDRRGLLERSLQTLLEKNPDMRPAEAELREHIAQFHGLFYANQTGAALPVV
;
A
#
# COMPACT_ATOMS: atom_id res chain seq x y z
N MET A 1 16.37 -3.88 14.50
CA MET A 1 14.98 -4.37 14.46
C MET A 1 14.33 -3.69 13.27
N SER A 2 13.84 -4.44 12.28
CA SER A 2 13.31 -3.84 11.06
C SER A 2 12.09 -2.98 11.38
N THR A 3 12.22 -1.69 11.13
CA THR A 3 11.21 -0.64 11.29
C THR A 3 10.27 -0.64 10.10
N SER A 4 9.60 -1.76 9.84
CA SER A 4 8.67 -1.87 8.72
C SER A 4 7.42 -1.05 9.00
N ILE A 5 6.96 -0.28 8.01
CA ILE A 5 5.70 0.45 8.04
C ILE A 5 4.69 -0.27 7.15
N CYS A 6 3.39 -0.01 7.36
CA CYS A 6 2.33 -0.50 6.49
C CYS A 6 2.48 0.11 5.08
N ASP A 7 2.55 -0.71 4.03
CA ASP A 7 2.71 -0.23 2.64
C ASP A 7 1.47 0.50 2.11
N PHE A 8 0.34 0.40 2.82
CA PHE A 8 -0.92 1.04 2.41
C PHE A 8 -1.09 2.43 3.05
N CYS A 9 -0.95 2.53 4.38
CA CYS A 9 -1.21 3.78 5.11
C CYS A 9 0.02 4.33 5.85
N SER A 10 1.17 3.70 5.70
CA SER A 10 2.43 4.07 6.34
C SER A 10 2.37 4.11 7.87
N ALA A 11 1.39 3.43 8.49
CA ALA A 11 1.31 3.27 9.93
C ALA A 11 2.44 2.33 10.42
N PRO A 12 3.04 2.59 11.59
CA PRO A 12 4.20 1.83 12.07
C PRO A 12 3.87 0.44 12.63
N ASP A 13 2.58 0.13 12.84
CA ASP A 13 2.09 -1.08 13.49
C ASP A 13 1.83 -2.23 12.51
N VAL A 14 2.86 -2.66 11.78
CA VAL A 14 2.77 -3.82 10.89
C VAL A 14 2.46 -5.09 11.69
N ALA A 15 1.46 -5.84 11.24
CA ALA A 15 1.05 -7.10 11.86
C ALA A 15 0.92 -8.25 10.85
N TRP A 16 0.90 -7.93 9.55
CA TRP A 16 0.66 -8.86 8.47
C TRP A 16 1.61 -8.61 7.31
N ARG A 17 1.87 -9.68 6.57
CA ARG A 17 2.68 -9.68 5.35
C ARG A 17 1.94 -10.45 4.27
N TYR A 18 1.81 -9.85 3.10
CA TYR A 18 1.19 -10.43 1.92
C TYR A 18 2.28 -10.84 0.93
N PRO A 19 2.46 -12.15 0.67
CA PRO A 19 3.36 -12.63 -0.36
C PRO A 19 3.00 -12.05 -1.73
N ALA A 20 3.98 -11.48 -2.42
CA ALA A 20 3.80 -10.93 -3.76
C ALA A 20 5.01 -11.19 -4.65
N HIS A 21 4.79 -11.21 -5.97
CA HIS A 21 5.89 -11.19 -6.92
C HIS A 21 6.63 -9.84 -6.87
N THR A 22 7.92 -9.84 -7.21
CA THR A 22 8.61 -8.59 -7.55
C THR A 22 8.11 -8.10 -8.90
N PHE A 23 7.72 -6.83 -9.00
CA PHE A 23 7.23 -6.23 -10.24
C PHE A 23 7.66 -4.77 -10.40
N VAL A 24 7.67 -4.28 -11.63
CA VAL A 24 7.89 -2.85 -11.93
C VAL A 24 6.66 -2.05 -11.52
N ALA A 25 6.82 -1.16 -10.54
CA ALA A 25 5.76 -0.32 -10.00
C ALA A 25 5.57 0.97 -10.81
N TYR A 26 6.65 1.57 -11.32
CA TYR A 26 6.60 2.74 -12.21
C TYR A 26 7.86 2.88 -13.05
N VAL A 27 7.75 3.62 -14.16
CA VAL A 27 8.89 4.06 -14.98
C VAL A 27 8.76 5.56 -15.24
N VAL A 28 9.73 6.36 -14.80
CA VAL A 28 9.73 7.82 -14.98
C VAL A 28 11.08 8.25 -15.52
N ALA A 29 11.10 8.87 -16.70
CA ALA A 29 12.32 9.38 -17.35
C ALA A 29 13.47 8.34 -17.43
N GLY A 30 13.14 7.07 -17.66
CA GLY A 30 14.11 5.96 -17.71
C GLY A 30 14.52 5.39 -16.35
N VAL A 31 14.03 5.96 -15.24
CA VAL A 31 14.18 5.39 -13.89
C VAL A 31 13.05 4.41 -13.64
N VAL A 32 13.40 3.16 -13.32
CA VAL A 32 12.46 2.08 -13.00
C VAL A 32 12.36 1.95 -11.48
N GLY A 33 11.14 2.10 -10.95
CA GLY A 33 10.82 1.76 -9.56
C GLY A 33 10.21 0.37 -9.50
N GLU A 34 10.76 -0.51 -8.66
CA GLU A 34 10.24 -1.87 -8.45
C GLU A 34 9.59 -2.00 -7.08
N SER A 35 8.53 -2.79 -7.01
CA SER A 35 8.01 -3.36 -5.77
C SER A 35 8.70 -4.71 -5.57
N VAL A 36 9.47 -4.85 -4.49
CA VAL A 36 10.32 -6.02 -4.24
C VAL A 36 9.73 -6.85 -3.11
N GLY A 37 9.29 -8.07 -3.43
CA GLY A 37 8.79 -9.03 -2.46
C GLY A 37 7.48 -8.63 -1.79
N ASP A 38 7.34 -9.02 -0.53
CA ASP A 38 6.06 -8.99 0.19
C ASP A 38 5.63 -7.58 0.61
N TRP A 39 4.31 -7.39 0.73
CA TRP A 39 3.71 -6.15 1.23
C TRP A 39 3.30 -6.27 2.70
N ALA A 40 3.73 -5.33 3.53
CA ALA A 40 3.40 -5.20 4.94
C ALA A 40 2.07 -4.46 5.15
N ALA A 41 1.23 -4.98 6.04
CA ALA A 41 -0.02 -4.34 6.44
C ALA A 41 -0.17 -4.25 7.96
N CYS A 42 -0.71 -3.13 8.43
CA CYS A 42 -1.23 -3.02 9.79
C CYS A 42 -2.56 -3.75 9.92
N ARG A 43 -3.05 -3.93 11.16
CA ARG A 43 -4.30 -4.66 11.44
C ARG A 43 -5.51 -4.08 10.69
N VAL A 44 -5.58 -2.74 10.59
CA VAL A 44 -6.71 -2.07 9.95
C VAL A 44 -6.70 -2.28 8.43
N CYS A 45 -5.56 -2.09 7.78
CA CYS A 45 -5.44 -2.32 6.35
C CYS A 45 -5.64 -3.80 6.00
N HIS A 46 -5.13 -4.72 6.81
CA HIS A 46 -5.41 -6.15 6.67
C HIS A 46 -6.91 -6.43 6.72
N ALA A 47 -7.64 -5.92 7.71
CA ALA A 47 -9.08 -6.13 7.81
C ALA A 47 -9.85 -5.61 6.58
N LEU A 48 -9.46 -4.46 6.02
CA LEU A 48 -10.07 -3.92 4.81
C LEU A 48 -9.78 -4.80 3.57
N ILE A 49 -8.56 -5.33 3.47
CA ILE A 49 -8.16 -6.23 2.39
C ILE A 49 -8.96 -7.54 2.45
N GLU A 50 -9.05 -8.18 3.63
CA GLU A 50 -9.77 -9.45 3.82
C GLU A 50 -11.29 -9.28 3.63
N ALA A 51 -11.84 -8.11 3.96
CA ALA A 51 -13.23 -7.78 3.69
C ALA A 51 -13.52 -7.47 2.20
N GLY A 52 -12.49 -7.39 1.36
CA GLY A 52 -12.63 -6.96 -0.04
C GLY A 52 -12.96 -5.46 -0.20
N ASP A 53 -12.83 -4.65 0.85
CA ASP A 53 -13.17 -3.23 0.84
C ASP A 53 -12.04 -2.39 0.25
N ARG A 54 -11.89 -2.49 -1.07
CA ARG A 54 -10.87 -1.74 -1.82
C ARG A 54 -11.05 -0.22 -1.73
N ARG A 55 -12.30 0.25 -1.66
CA ARG A 55 -12.60 1.68 -1.54
C ARG A 55 -12.20 2.20 -0.16
N GLY A 56 -12.57 1.49 0.90
CA GLY A 56 -12.17 1.84 2.27
C GLY A 56 -10.66 1.82 2.45
N LEU A 57 -9.96 0.86 1.85
CA LEU A 57 -8.49 0.81 1.85
C LEU A 57 -7.89 2.06 1.18
N LEU A 58 -8.38 2.43 0.00
CA LEU A 58 -7.93 3.62 -0.73
C LEU A 58 -8.16 4.92 0.04
N GLU A 59 -9.37 5.13 0.57
CA GLU A 59 -9.68 6.36 1.32
C GLU A 59 -8.82 6.47 2.57
N ARG A 60 -8.58 5.35 3.27
CA ARG A 60 -7.66 5.32 4.41
C ARG A 60 -6.24 5.71 4.02
N SER A 61 -5.70 5.11 2.96
CA SER A 61 -4.35 5.41 2.47
C SER A 61 -4.21 6.89 2.15
N LEU A 62 -5.16 7.44 1.38
CA LEU A 62 -5.18 8.85 0.99
C LEU A 62 -5.30 9.79 2.20
N GLN A 63 -6.22 9.50 3.13
CA GLN A 63 -6.39 10.30 4.34
C GLN A 63 -5.09 10.35 5.15
N THR A 64 -4.48 9.20 5.43
CA THR A 64 -3.23 9.16 6.22
C THR A 64 -2.05 9.84 5.52
N LEU A 65 -2.00 9.81 4.18
CA LEU A 65 -1.00 10.53 3.40
C LEU A 65 -1.16 12.05 3.56
N LEU A 66 -2.39 12.56 3.41
CA LEU A 66 -2.71 13.99 3.49
C LEU A 66 -2.63 14.54 4.92
N GLU A 67 -2.91 13.72 5.94
CA GLU A 67 -2.71 14.09 7.35
C GLU A 67 -1.23 14.29 7.65
N LYS A 68 -0.35 13.43 7.12
CA LYS A 68 1.10 13.54 7.29
C LYS A 68 1.72 14.62 6.40
N ASN A 69 1.12 14.92 5.26
CA ASN A 69 1.62 15.87 4.26
C ASN A 69 0.51 16.82 3.80
N PRO A 70 0.07 17.77 4.66
CA PRO A 70 -1.06 18.65 4.34
C PRO A 70 -0.88 19.48 3.07
N ASP A 71 0.36 19.81 2.71
CA ASP A 71 0.70 20.59 1.51
C ASP A 71 0.36 19.85 0.21
N MET A 72 0.14 18.53 0.26
CA MET A 72 -0.23 17.72 -0.90
C MET A 72 -1.75 17.74 -1.21
N ARG A 73 -2.58 18.35 -0.36
CA ARG A 73 -4.05 18.42 -0.56
C ARG A 73 -4.48 18.95 -1.93
N PRO A 74 -3.83 19.95 -2.55
CA PRO A 74 -4.20 20.38 -3.90
C PRO A 74 -4.10 19.28 -4.96
N ALA A 75 -3.29 18.24 -4.73
CA ALA A 75 -3.09 17.10 -5.62
C ALA A 75 -3.93 15.86 -5.21
N GLU A 76 -4.92 16.00 -4.32
CA GLU A 76 -5.69 14.86 -3.78
C GLU A 76 -6.26 13.93 -4.86
N ALA A 77 -6.81 14.49 -5.95
CA ALA A 77 -7.40 13.68 -7.02
C ALA A 77 -6.35 12.81 -7.74
N GLU A 78 -5.19 13.39 -8.07
CA GLU A 78 -4.09 12.66 -8.70
C GLU A 78 -3.51 11.61 -7.75
N LEU A 79 -3.35 11.95 -6.46
CA LEU A 79 -2.89 11.01 -5.44
C LEU A 79 -3.86 9.83 -5.28
N ARG A 80 -5.17 10.08 -5.35
CA ARG A 80 -6.19 9.02 -5.32
C ARG A 80 -6.00 8.04 -6.46
N GLU A 81 -5.75 8.54 -7.68
CA GLU A 81 -5.53 7.71 -8.86
C GLU A 81 -4.25 6.87 -8.73
N HIS A 82 -3.14 7.48 -8.28
CA HIS A 82 -1.88 6.77 -8.06
C HIS A 82 -2.00 5.69 -6.97
N ILE A 83 -2.66 5.99 -5.85
CA ILE A 83 -2.93 5.00 -4.79
C ILE A 83 -3.77 3.85 -5.34
N ALA A 84 -4.83 4.15 -6.10
CA ALA A 84 -5.67 3.13 -6.73
C ALA A 84 -4.86 2.22 -7.65
N GLN A 85 -3.96 2.80 -8.45
CA GLN A 85 -3.07 2.06 -9.34
C GLN A 85 -2.15 1.12 -8.57
N PHE A 86 -1.47 1.61 -7.52
CA PHE A 86 -0.58 0.78 -6.71
C PHE A 86 -1.33 -0.35 -5.98
N HIS A 87 -2.51 -0.07 -5.43
CA HIS A 87 -3.35 -1.12 -4.85
C HIS A 87 -3.75 -2.16 -5.90
N GLY A 88 -4.07 -1.72 -7.13
CA GLY A 88 -4.35 -2.62 -8.26
C GLY A 88 -3.18 -3.55 -8.56
N LEU A 89 -1.96 -3.02 -8.60
CA LEU A 89 -0.73 -3.81 -8.79
C LEU A 89 -0.52 -4.80 -7.65
N PHE A 90 -0.72 -4.40 -6.40
CA PHE A 90 -0.68 -5.29 -5.25
C PHE A 90 -1.61 -6.50 -5.43
N TYR A 91 -2.90 -6.25 -5.71
CA TYR A 91 -3.87 -7.33 -5.87
C TYR A 91 -3.56 -8.23 -7.07
N ALA A 92 -3.00 -7.69 -8.14
CA ALA A 92 -2.63 -8.46 -9.33
C ALA A 92 -1.40 -9.37 -9.12
N ASN A 93 -0.53 -9.03 -8.16
CA ASN A 93 0.74 -9.71 -7.94
C ASN A 93 0.79 -10.52 -6.64
N GLN A 94 -0.30 -10.58 -5.89
CA GLN A 94 -0.39 -11.41 -4.69
C GLN A 94 -0.26 -12.90 -5.04
N THR A 95 0.62 -13.61 -4.33
CA THR A 95 0.96 -15.01 -4.62
C THR A 95 0.42 -16.00 -3.60
N GLY A 96 -0.19 -15.51 -2.52
CA GLY A 96 -0.77 -16.34 -1.47
C GLY A 96 -1.51 -15.53 -0.40
N ALA A 97 -1.98 -16.26 0.61
CA ALA A 97 -2.70 -15.68 1.73
C ALA A 97 -1.79 -14.83 2.63
N ALA A 98 -2.40 -13.91 3.40
CA ALA A 98 -1.70 -13.11 4.39
C ALA A 98 -1.04 -14.01 5.47
N LEU A 99 0.19 -13.67 5.85
CA LEU A 99 0.93 -14.32 6.92
C LEU A 99 1.10 -13.33 8.09
N PRO A 100 0.80 -13.72 9.33
CA PRO A 100 1.03 -12.87 10.49
C PRO A 100 2.53 -12.67 10.71
N VAL A 101 2.93 -11.44 11.05
CA VAL A 101 4.30 -11.11 11.45
C VAL A 101 4.36 -11.22 12.97
N VAL A 102 4.97 -12.30 13.47
CA VAL A 102 5.18 -12.59 14.91
C VAL A 102 6.26 -11.71 15.52
#